data_AF-A0A1Z5SXR7-F1
#
_entry.id   AF-A0A1Z5SXR7-F1
#
_cell.length_a   1.000
_cell.length_b   1.000
_cell.length_c   1.000
_cell.angle_alpha   90.00
_cell.angle_beta   90.00
_cell.angle_gamma   90.00
#
_symmetry.space_group_name_H-M   'P 1'
#
loop_
_entity.id
_entity.type
_entity.pdbx_description
1 polymer ?
#
loop_
_entity_poly.entity_id
_entity_poly.type
_entity_poly.pdbx_seq_one_letter_code
_entity_poly.pdbx_strand_id
1 'polypeptide(L)'
;YHFDLYSPRDRFTCAKGAPKAVLNLTECSQETADLFKDKATEFARRGFRSLGVAYQKNNEPWVLLGMLSMFDPPREDTAQTIIESQQLGVP
;
A
#
# COMPACT_ATOMS: atom_id res chain seq x y z
N TYR A 1 14.70 17.42 19.62
CA TYR A 1 13.25 17.27 19.42
C TYR A 1 12.94 15.78 19.26
N HIS A 2 12.63 15.09 20.36
CA HIS A 2 12.22 13.68 20.36
C HIS A 2 10.91 13.62 21.14
N PHE A 3 9.83 13.21 20.48
CA PHE A 3 8.51 13.06 21.10
C PHE A 3 8.33 11.58 21.46
N ASP A 4 8.45 11.26 22.74
CA ASP A 4 8.11 9.95 23.28
C ASP A 4 6.58 9.82 23.38
N LEU A 5 5.97 9.13 22.43
CA LEU A 5 4.59 8.63 22.53
C LEU A 5 4.59 7.28 23.25
N TYR A 6 4.95 7.25 24.54
CA TYR A 6 4.78 6.05 25.36
C TYR A 6 3.99 6.41 26.61
N SER A 7 2.67 6.38 26.49
CA SER A 7 1.82 6.12 27.66
C SER A 7 1.98 4.63 27.97
N PRO A 8 2.53 4.22 29.12
CA PRO A 8 2.82 2.81 29.43
C PRO A 8 1.57 1.90 29.53
N ARG A 9 0.38 2.38 29.17
CA ARG A 9 -0.88 1.65 29.17
C ARG A 9 -1.40 1.27 27.78
N ASP A 10 -0.95 1.93 26.72
CA ASP A 10 -1.47 1.72 25.37
C ASP A 10 -0.40 1.11 24.44
N ARG A 11 -0.70 -0.05 23.88
CA ARG A 11 0.09 -0.72 22.85
C ARG A 11 -0.49 -0.42 21.48
N PHE A 12 0.35 -0.02 20.52
CA PHE A 12 -0.08 0.13 19.13
C PHE A 12 0.60 -0.92 18.26
N THR A 13 -0.20 -1.65 17.47
CA THR A 13 0.28 -2.59 16.45
C THR A 13 -0.01 -1.99 15.09
N CYS A 14 0.99 -1.88 14.22
CA CYS A 14 0.82 -1.31 12.89
C CYS A 14 0.96 -2.40 11.81
N ALA A 15 0.15 -2.30 10.75
CA ALA A 15 0.23 -3.16 9.58
C ALA A 15 0.42 -2.34 8.30
N LYS A 16 1.28 -2.85 7.40
CA LYS A 16 1.47 -2.32 6.05
C LYS A 16 1.48 -3.47 5.05
N GLY A 17 0.90 -3.26 3.87
CA GLY A 17 0.84 -4.32 2.86
C GLY A 17 0.06 -3.94 1.62
N ALA A 18 -0.23 -4.93 0.77
CA ALA A 18 -1.07 -4.73 -0.40
C ALA A 18 -2.42 -4.10 0.03
N PRO A 19 -2.95 -3.10 -0.71
CA PRO A 19 -4.15 -2.37 -0.30
C PRO A 19 -5.31 -3.29 0.08
N LYS A 20 -5.59 -4.32 -0.73
CA LYS A 20 -6.65 -5.29 -0.46
C LYS A 20 -6.41 -6.11 0.82
N ALA A 21 -5.16 -6.49 1.09
CA ALA A 21 -4.83 -7.24 2.30
C ALA A 21 -5.03 -6.38 3.55
N VAL A 22 -4.61 -5.11 3.52
CA VAL A 22 -4.80 -4.20 4.65
C VAL A 22 -6.27 -3.85 4.86
N LEU A 23 -7.02 -3.60 3.79
CA LEU A 23 -8.45 -3.34 3.88
C LEU A 23 -9.20 -4.51 4.53
N ASN A 24 -8.84 -5.75 4.18
CA ASN A 24 -9.42 -6.96 4.78
C ASN A 24 -9.09 -7.14 6.26
N LEU A 25 -8.07 -6.46 6.79
CA LEU A 25 -7.77 -6.48 8.24
C LEU A 25 -8.68 -5.53 9.02
N THR A 26 -9.28 -4.53 8.37
CA THR A 26 -9.95 -3.40 9.03
C THR A 26 -11.47 -3.49 9.00
N GLU A 27 -12.13 -2.91 9.99
CA GLU A 27 -13.59 -2.79 10.05
C GLU A 27 -14.03 -1.37 9.64
N CYS A 28 -13.95 -1.05 8.35
CA CYS A 28 -14.41 0.24 7.82
C CYS A 28 -15.79 0.15 7.16
N SER A 29 -16.44 1.30 6.95
CA SER A 29 -17.70 1.34 6.21
C SER A 29 -17.52 0.86 4.76
N GLN A 30 -18.59 0.38 4.14
CA GLN A 30 -18.59 -0.03 2.73
C GLN A 30 -18.16 1.13 1.81
N GLU A 31 -18.63 2.35 2.08
CA GLU A 31 -18.23 3.56 1.37
C GLU A 31 -16.72 3.80 1.45
N THR A 32 -16.12 3.66 2.64
CA THR A 32 -14.67 3.80 2.82
C THR A 32 -13.92 2.70 2.08
N ALA A 33 -14.42 1.47 2.13
CA ALA A 33 -13.81 0.34 1.45
C ALA A 33 -13.81 0.53 -0.07
N ASP A 34 -14.89 1.04 -0.63
CA ASP A 34 -15.01 1.26 -2.08
C ASP A 34 -14.15 2.43 -2.54
N LEU A 35 -14.16 3.55 -1.79
CA LEU A 35 -13.25 4.66 -2.04
C LEU A 35 -11.78 4.21 -2.01
N PHE A 36 -11.42 3.36 -1.05
CA PHE A 36 -10.06 2.83 -0.93
C PHE A 36 -9.66 1.95 -2.12
N LYS A 37 -10.56 1.07 -2.59
CA LYS A 37 -10.33 0.23 -3.79
C LYS A 37 -10.21 1.08 -5.06
N ASP A 38 -11.06 2.10 -5.20
CA ASP A 38 -11.04 2.99 -6.35
C ASP A 38 -9.72 3.77 -6.42
N LYS A 39 -9.23 4.27 -5.27
CA LYS A 39 -7.92 4.94 -5.19
C LYS A 39 -6.73 4.01 -5.47
N ALA A 40 -6.76 2.77 -4.97
CA ALA A 40 -5.75 1.78 -5.36
C ALA A 40 -5.75 1.52 -6.87
N THR A 41 -6.93 1.44 -7.48
CA THR A 41 -7.08 1.21 -8.92
C THR A 41 -6.59 2.42 -9.73
N GLU A 42 -6.90 3.64 -9.29
CA GLU A 42 -6.42 4.88 -9.89
C GLU A 42 -4.88 4.94 -9.89
N PHE A 43 -4.25 4.62 -8.76
CA PHE A 43 -2.79 4.56 -8.66
C PHE A 43 -2.17 3.51 -9.58
N ALA A 44 -2.74 2.31 -9.62
CA ALA A 44 -2.27 1.24 -10.49
C ALA A 44 -2.37 1.62 -11.99
N ARG A 45 -3.48 2.25 -12.42
CA ARG A 45 -3.65 2.75 -13.80
C ARG A 45 -2.61 3.78 -14.21
N ARG A 46 -2.07 4.52 -13.23
CA ARG A 46 -1.03 5.53 -13.43
C ARG A 46 0.39 4.97 -13.27
N GLY A 47 0.54 3.66 -13.07
CA GLY A 47 1.83 2.99 -12.92
C GLY A 47 2.45 3.09 -11.52
N PHE A 48 1.69 3.52 -10.50
CA PHE A 48 2.19 3.56 -9.13
C PHE A 48 1.93 2.24 -8.41
N ARG A 49 2.89 1.82 -7.58
CA ARG A 49 2.64 0.81 -6.55
C ARG A 49 1.94 1.45 -5.36
N SER A 50 0.94 0.80 -4.78
CA SER A 50 0.24 1.30 -3.59
C SER A 50 0.49 0.41 -2.38
N LEU A 51 0.61 1.02 -1.20
CA LEU A 51 0.78 0.35 0.08
C LEU A 51 -0.32 0.83 1.03
N GLY A 52 -1.19 -0.07 1.48
CA GLY A 52 -2.16 0.22 2.54
C GLY A 52 -1.50 0.26 3.91
N VAL A 53 -2.05 1.05 4.82
CA VAL A 53 -1.58 1.16 6.21
C VAL A 53 -2.78 1.17 7.16
N ALA A 54 -2.64 0.42 8.26
CA ALA A 54 -3.62 0.35 9.35
C ALA A 54 -2.92 0.23 10.69
N TYR A 55 -3.63 0.54 11.78
CA TYR A 55 -3.16 0.27 13.13
C TYR A 55 -4.25 -0.38 13.98
N GLN A 56 -3.83 -1.01 15.06
CA GLN A 56 -4.66 -1.52 16.12
C GLN A 56 -4.15 -0.94 17.43
N LYS A 57 -5.06 -0.40 18.24
CA LYS A 57 -4.77 0.02 19.61
C LYS A 57 -5.17 -1.10 20.57
N ASN A 58 -4.23 -1.59 21.36
CA ASN A 58 -4.38 -2.70 22.28
C ASN A 58 -4.95 -3.95 21.58
N ASN A 59 -6.22 -4.26 21.81
CA ASN A 59 -6.96 -5.35 21.18
C ASN A 59 -8.28 -4.84 20.54
N GLU A 60 -8.38 -3.54 20.27
CA GLU A 60 -9.51 -2.93 19.57
C GLU A 60 -9.55 -3.36 18.10
N PRO A 61 -10.64 -3.13 17.35
CA PRO A 61 -10.66 -3.36 15.92
C PRO A 61 -9.55 -2.58 15.19
N TRP A 62 -9.10 -3.12 14.07
CA TRP A 62 -8.12 -2.45 13.22
C TRP A 62 -8.74 -1.22 12.55
N VAL A 63 -8.02 -0.11 12.66
CA VAL A 63 -8.39 1.17 12.06
C VAL A 63 -7.57 1.37 10.79
N LEU A 64 -8.28 1.54 9.68
CA LEU A 64 -7.67 1.89 8.40
C LEU A 64 -7.17 3.35 8.46
N LEU A 65 -5.88 3.56 8.18
CA LEU A 65 -5.31 4.92 8.13
C LEU A 65 -5.36 5.49 6.72
N GLY A 66 -5.06 4.67 5.71
CA GLY A 66 -4.99 5.12 4.34
C GLY A 66 -3.98 4.32 3.51
N MET A 67 -3.54 4.92 2.41
CA MET A 67 -2.57 4.31 1.50
C MET A 67 -1.53 5.32 1.03
N LEU A 68 -0.35 4.81 0.74
CA LEU A 68 0.77 5.53 0.15
C LEU A 68 0.96 5.04 -1.28
N SER A 69 1.19 5.95 -2.22
CA SER A 69 1.63 5.62 -3.58
C SER A 69 3.15 5.73 -3.68
N MET A 70 3.76 4.80 -4.42
CA MET A 70 5.18 4.71 -4.68
C MET A 70 5.37 4.72 -6.19
N PHE A 71 6.14 5.69 -6.68
CA PHE A 71 6.54 5.72 -8.08
C PHE A 71 7.65 4.68 -8.30
N ASP A 72 7.49 3.84 -9.31
CA ASP A 72 8.53 2.90 -9.74
C ASP A 72 8.95 3.27 -11.16
N PRO A 73 9.90 4.21 -11.33
CA PRO A 73 10.34 4.59 -12.66
C PRO A 73 10.91 3.36 -13.38
N PRO A 74 10.64 3.18 -14.68
CA PRO A 74 11.33 2.17 -15.47
C PRO A 74 12.85 2.44 -15.40
N ARG A 75 13.66 1.39 -15.30
CA ARG A 75 15.12 1.53 -15.38
C ARG A 75 15.52 1.99 -16.77
N GLU A 76 16.57 2.80 -16.87
CA GLU A 76 17.02 3.41 -18.15
C GLU A 76 17.26 2.37 -19.27
N ASP A 77 17.61 1.14 -18.91
CA ASP A 77 17.90 0.01 -19.79
C ASP A 77 16.68 -0.87 -20.12
N THR A 78 15.52 -0.61 -19.52
CA THR A 78 14.33 -1.49 -19.64
C THR A 78 13.85 -1.58 -21.08
N ALA A 79 13.84 -0.46 -21.81
CA ALA A 79 13.36 -0.44 -23.20
C ALA A 79 14.29 -1.25 -24.13
N GLN A 80 15.60 -1.12 -23.96
CA GLN A 80 16.59 -1.86 -24.74
C GLN A 80 16.50 -3.36 -24.42
N THR A 81 16.40 -3.70 -23.14
CA THR A 81 16.28 -5.10 -22.68
C THR A 81 15.03 -5.78 -23.25
N ILE A 82 13.89 -5.09 -23.32
CA ILE A 82 12.66 -5.64 -23.93
C ILE A 82 12.86 -5.94 -25.43
N ILE A 83 13.49 -5.03 -26.17
CA ILE A 83 13.74 -5.22 -27.61
C ILE A 83 14.69 -6.39 -27.86
N GLU A 84 15.79 -6.46 -27.11
CA GLU A 84 16.75 -7.56 -27.21
C GLU A 84 16.11 -8.91 -26.85
N SER A 85 15.27 -8.94 -25.80
CA SER A 85 14.56 -10.15 -25.38
C SER A 85 13.59 -10.65 -26.46
N GLN A 86 12.84 -9.74 -27.10
CA GLN A 86 11.96 -10.09 -28.22
C GLN A 86 12.74 -10.62 -29.43
N GLN A 87 13.90 -10.03 -29.75
CA GLN A 87 14.78 -10.52 -30.83
C GLN A 87 15.33 -11.92 -30.53
N LEU A 88 15.55 -12.25 -29.26
CA LEU A 88 16.00 -13.56 -28.80
C LEU A 88 14.85 -14.58 -28.65
N GLY A 89 13.61 -14.21 -28.97
CA GLY A 89 12.44 -15.07 -28.88
C GLY A 89 11.95 -15.33 -27.45
N VAL A 90 12.37 -14.48 -26.50
CA VAL A 90 11.91 -14.52 -25.10
C VAL A 90 10.77 -13.50 -24.95
N PRO A 91 9.51 -13.95 -24.74
CA PRO A 91 8.37 -13.06 -24.56
C PRO A 91 8.38 -12.32 -23.22
#